data_AF-A0A6J8F2S0-F1
#
_entry.id   AF-A0A6J8F2S0-F1
#
_cell.length_a   1.000
_cell.length_b   1.000
_cell.length_c   1.000
_cell.angle_alpha   90.00
_cell.angle_beta   90.00
_cell.angle_gamma   90.00
#
_symmetry.space_group_name_H-M   'P 1'
#
loop_
_entity.id
_entity.type
_entity.pdbx_description
1 polymer ?
#
loop_
_entity_poly.entity_id
_entity_poly.type
_entity_poly.pdbx_seq_one_letter_code
_entity_poly.pdbx_strand_id
1 'polypeptide(L)'
;MNACQAILKPDCSKPKVLKSTGIQKAIIQLTAKSLCMLDGHLQEEIHDNGVIKIAENVLPDSMRSEVKLATVEFAGVKFKAKVFSGDDYLDFVKNYVIQKTINQMPNISRMVICEEKYHFTPDDFKAATRAQRTSSANVGISHLKTVDEMISANRFDKASLVSTAEGKSFISTYLARRIDELHLYMDLTLIIDSEFYKEDGYTTPVECLLGKKEGLKSKTKMVNIKQRKGEAEMAKLDWLLEVADKLEQGDGCASIVTSGDIDALVIHLFTLSFLWPRSQDGTFKNDVYVVLQKAGSLMDIYNITKIIEILEKAWKEKYVAAKVAIALSLGGNDFLPKFHNITHSKTLDVFLQQKFRKSLINVEIIGSAPTVKFNNAIYVDFVKTLYCSKKEKTEQLSFEEVRKITMKYPSSNKEGKLKNPQLWMPPASALLKLATNVQCLIDYYLTAGYHNKYLPDFISRGCLKKTEAGEIEFDLGEE
;
A
#
# COMPACT_ATOMS: atom_id res chain seq x y z
N MET A 1 9.73 -23.29 20.05
CA MET A 1 9.49 -21.90 19.62
C MET A 1 10.83 -21.18 19.67
N ASN A 2 11.48 -20.95 18.52
CA ASN A 2 12.85 -20.44 18.47
C ASN A 2 12.89 -18.98 18.95
N ALA A 3 13.92 -18.58 19.70
CA ALA A 3 14.03 -17.23 20.29
C ALA A 3 13.88 -16.10 19.26
N CYS A 4 14.29 -16.32 18.01
CA CYS A 4 14.08 -15.38 16.90
C CYS A 4 12.59 -15.13 16.58
N GLN A 5 11.73 -16.15 16.66
CA GLN A 5 10.29 -16.01 16.45
C GLN A 5 9.61 -15.23 17.58
N ALA A 6 10.14 -15.29 18.81
CA ALA A 6 9.62 -14.51 19.94
C ALA A 6 10.05 -13.03 19.90
N ILE A 7 11.27 -12.75 19.43
CA ILE A 7 11.81 -11.38 19.29
C ILE A 7 11.13 -10.61 18.14
N LEU A 8 10.79 -11.30 17.05
CA LEU A 8 10.32 -10.69 15.79
C LEU A 8 8.80 -10.71 15.61
N LYS A 9 8.01 -11.11 16.64
CA LYS A 9 6.55 -11.01 16.55
C LYS A 9 6.19 -9.55 16.21
N PRO A 10 5.51 -9.26 15.09
CA PRO A 10 5.00 -7.92 14.85
C PRO A 10 4.07 -7.57 16.01
N ASP A 11 4.30 -6.40 16.63
CA ASP A 11 3.42 -5.88 17.66
C ASP A 11 2.09 -5.45 17.02
N CYS A 12 1.21 -6.44 16.80
CA CYS A 12 -0.15 -6.24 16.32
C CYS A 12 -1.07 -5.64 17.39
N SER A 13 -0.57 -5.34 18.60
CA SER A 13 -1.38 -4.75 19.67
C SER A 13 -1.62 -3.25 19.47
N LYS A 14 -0.81 -2.59 18.63
CA LYS A 14 -1.04 -1.17 18.28
C LYS A 14 -2.14 -1.06 17.23
N PRO A 15 -3.22 -0.29 17.48
CA PRO A 15 -4.30 -0.11 16.51
C PRO A 15 -3.76 0.37 15.16
N LYS A 16 -4.32 -0.12 14.03
CA LYS A 16 -4.01 0.36 12.66
C LYS A 16 -3.96 1.90 12.57
N VAL A 17 -4.79 2.57 13.38
CA VAL A 17 -4.85 4.04 13.54
C VAL A 17 -3.49 4.65 13.92
N LEU A 18 -2.73 4.06 14.85
CA LEU A 18 -1.43 4.60 15.29
C LEU A 18 -0.34 4.48 14.21
N LYS A 19 -0.38 3.45 13.35
CA LYS A 19 0.53 3.30 12.20
C LYS A 19 0.26 4.40 11.17
N SER A 20 -1.01 4.60 10.81
CA SER A 20 -1.47 5.66 9.91
C SER A 20 -1.00 7.05 10.35
N THR A 21 -1.23 7.41 11.62
CA THR A 21 -0.78 8.69 12.17
C THR A 21 0.74 8.85 12.17
N GLY A 22 1.50 7.77 12.38
CA GLY A 22 2.96 7.81 12.39
C GLY A 22 3.56 8.15 11.02
N ILE A 23 3.13 7.46 9.97
CA ILE A 23 3.58 7.70 8.59
C ILE A 23 3.14 9.10 8.12
N GLN A 24 1.88 9.47 8.37
CA GLN A 24 1.36 10.81 8.06
C GLN A 24 2.22 11.92 8.67
N LYS A 25 2.51 11.85 9.98
CA LYS A 25 3.35 12.85 10.65
C LYS A 25 4.76 12.89 10.07
N ALA A 26 5.35 11.74 9.80
CA ALA A 26 6.70 11.63 9.27
C ALA A 26 6.82 12.28 7.88
N ILE A 27 5.84 12.05 6.99
CA ILE A 27 5.81 12.65 5.66
C ILE A 27 5.57 14.16 5.74
N ILE A 28 4.61 14.63 6.54
CA ILE A 28 4.35 16.08 6.71
C ILE A 28 5.61 16.80 7.19
N GLN A 29 6.27 16.26 8.23
CA GLN A 29 7.50 16.83 8.78
C GLN A 29 8.64 16.86 7.76
N LEU A 30 8.79 15.79 6.98
CA LEU A 30 9.82 15.71 5.95
C LEU A 30 9.57 16.68 4.79
N THR A 31 8.35 16.73 4.27
CA THR A 31 7.98 17.67 3.21
C THR A 31 8.15 19.11 3.67
N ALA A 32 7.73 19.43 4.90
CA ALA A 32 7.93 20.74 5.51
C ALA A 32 9.40 21.14 5.58
N LYS A 33 10.23 20.25 6.14
CA LYS A 33 11.67 20.48 6.26
C LYS A 33 12.31 20.69 4.89
N SER A 34 11.88 19.92 3.89
CA SER A 34 12.44 19.98 2.53
C SER A 34 12.06 21.28 1.81
N LEU A 35 10.84 21.79 2.00
CA LEU A 35 10.45 23.11 1.48
C LEU A 35 11.26 24.24 2.13
N CYS A 36 11.44 24.22 3.45
CA CYS A 36 12.28 25.22 4.13
C CYS A 36 13.73 25.22 3.62
N MET A 37 14.23 24.09 3.09
CA MET A 37 15.56 24.01 2.49
C MET A 37 15.65 24.62 1.08
N LEU A 38 14.53 24.73 0.35
CA LEU A 38 14.52 25.18 -1.03
C LEU A 38 14.56 26.70 -1.15
N ASP A 39 13.69 27.41 -0.43
CA ASP A 39 13.48 28.84 -0.68
C ASP A 39 13.34 29.69 0.59
N GLY A 40 13.67 29.15 1.77
CA GLY A 40 13.48 29.87 3.04
C GLY A 40 12.02 30.18 3.40
N HIS A 41 11.05 29.69 2.60
CA HIS A 41 9.62 29.84 2.84
C HIS A 41 9.12 28.92 3.98
N LEU A 42 8.14 29.45 4.73
CA LEU A 42 7.54 28.89 5.94
C LEU A 42 6.55 27.75 5.64
N GLN A 43 6.25 26.95 6.67
CA GLN A 43 5.31 25.81 6.64
C GLN A 43 3.92 26.09 6.03
N GLU A 44 3.49 27.36 5.96
CA GLU A 44 2.19 27.76 5.40
C GLU A 44 2.02 27.35 3.92
N GLU A 45 3.11 27.30 3.16
CA GLU A 45 3.09 26.88 1.74
C GLU A 45 2.72 25.41 1.51
N ILE A 46 2.90 24.51 2.50
CA ILE A 46 2.55 23.09 2.34
C ILE A 46 1.03 22.90 2.24
N HIS A 47 0.31 23.68 3.03
CA HIS A 47 -1.14 23.65 3.15
C HIS A 47 -1.80 24.51 2.06
N ASP A 48 -1.23 25.68 1.78
CA ASP A 48 -1.77 26.61 0.79
C ASP A 48 -1.46 26.22 -0.66
N ASN A 49 -0.31 25.61 -0.95
CA ASN A 49 0.01 25.10 -2.30
C ASN A 49 -0.65 23.75 -2.63
N GLY A 50 -1.47 23.20 -1.72
CA GLY A 50 -2.25 21.99 -1.95
C GLY A 50 -1.42 20.70 -2.06
N VAL A 51 -0.20 20.68 -1.50
CA VAL A 51 0.68 19.50 -1.54
C VAL A 51 0.17 18.42 -0.57
N ILE A 52 -0.18 18.81 0.67
CA ILE A 52 -0.79 17.92 1.66
C ILE A 52 -1.95 18.64 2.34
N LYS A 53 -3.15 18.07 2.29
CA LYS A 53 -4.31 18.52 3.05
C LYS A 53 -4.88 17.41 3.91
N ILE A 54 -5.14 17.69 5.19
CA ILE A 54 -5.50 16.67 6.18
C ILE A 54 -6.88 16.95 6.73
N ALA A 55 -7.71 15.91 6.87
CA ALA A 55 -9.06 16.01 7.41
C ALA A 55 -9.95 17.03 6.66
N GLU A 56 -9.88 17.01 5.34
CA GLU A 56 -10.70 17.84 4.46
C GLU A 56 -12.08 17.24 4.24
N ASN A 57 -13.11 18.07 4.19
CA ASN A 57 -14.47 17.66 3.79
C ASN A 57 -14.73 17.86 2.30
N VAL A 58 -13.90 18.67 1.63
CA VAL A 58 -14.05 19.05 0.22
C VAL A 58 -12.68 18.96 -0.45
N LEU A 59 -12.65 18.46 -1.68
CA LEU A 59 -11.41 18.44 -2.47
C LEU A 59 -11.02 19.87 -2.89
N PRO A 60 -9.72 20.20 -2.96
CA PRO A 60 -9.26 21.49 -3.48
C PRO A 60 -9.79 21.76 -4.88
N ASP A 61 -10.21 22.99 -5.18
CA ASP A 61 -10.77 23.32 -6.50
C ASP A 61 -9.79 23.09 -7.67
N SER A 62 -8.49 23.30 -7.44
CA SER A 62 -7.44 22.93 -8.40
C SER A 62 -7.52 21.45 -8.77
N MET A 63 -7.57 20.57 -7.78
CA MET A 63 -7.72 19.13 -7.97
C MET A 63 -9.06 18.78 -8.63
N ARG A 64 -10.17 19.39 -8.21
CA ARG A 64 -11.52 19.09 -8.74
C ARG A 64 -11.63 19.39 -10.23
N SER A 65 -10.94 20.44 -10.68
CA SER A 65 -10.98 20.91 -12.07
C SER A 65 -10.00 20.17 -12.99
N GLU A 66 -8.84 19.75 -12.49
CA GLU A 66 -7.82 19.08 -13.31
C GLU A 66 -7.98 17.56 -13.39
N VAL A 67 -8.59 16.91 -12.38
CA VAL A 67 -8.66 15.44 -12.36
C VAL A 67 -9.58 14.91 -13.46
N LYS A 68 -8.98 14.16 -14.41
CA LYS A 68 -9.68 13.44 -15.50
C LYS A 68 -9.78 11.95 -15.26
N LEU A 69 -8.84 11.40 -14.50
CA LEU A 69 -8.73 9.98 -14.19
C LEU A 69 -8.87 9.74 -12.69
N ALA A 70 -9.73 8.79 -12.30
CA ALA A 70 -9.75 8.27 -10.94
C ALA A 70 -9.54 6.75 -10.91
N THR A 71 -8.64 6.27 -10.06
CA THR A 71 -8.59 4.86 -9.64
C THR A 71 -9.18 4.77 -8.25
N VAL A 72 -10.08 3.83 -8.02
CA VAL A 72 -10.82 3.69 -6.77
C VAL A 72 -10.58 2.32 -6.20
N GLU A 73 -9.95 2.28 -5.03
CA GLU A 73 -9.83 1.06 -4.26
C GLU A 73 -11.20 0.63 -3.79
N PHE A 74 -11.63 -0.53 -4.26
CA PHE A 74 -12.84 -1.16 -3.79
C PHE A 74 -12.47 -2.30 -2.85
N ALA A 75 -12.10 -1.94 -1.62
CA ALA A 75 -11.89 -2.91 -0.56
C ALA A 75 -13.26 -3.46 -0.15
N GLY A 76 -13.67 -4.58 -0.77
CA GLY A 76 -14.93 -5.28 -0.48
C GLY A 76 -15.15 -5.52 1.02
N VAL A 77 -14.07 -5.50 1.83
CA VAL A 77 -14.08 -5.70 3.29
C VAL A 77 -14.78 -4.63 4.12
N LYS A 78 -14.70 -3.35 3.77
CA LYS A 78 -15.42 -2.30 4.53
C LYS A 78 -16.91 -2.22 4.18
N PHE A 79 -17.30 -2.70 3.00
CA PHE A 79 -18.71 -2.84 2.60
C PHE A 79 -19.42 -3.98 3.35
N LYS A 80 -18.67 -4.96 3.88
CA LYS A 80 -19.14 -6.13 4.68
C LYS A 80 -20.03 -5.75 5.88
N ALA A 81 -19.92 -4.53 6.40
CA ALA A 81 -20.72 -4.08 7.55
C ALA A 81 -22.08 -3.50 7.16
N LYS A 82 -22.23 -2.87 5.99
CA LYS A 82 -23.35 -1.94 5.70
C LYS A 82 -24.37 -2.41 4.67
N VAL A 83 -24.04 -3.44 3.89
CA VAL A 83 -24.87 -3.92 2.77
C VAL A 83 -25.56 -5.23 3.16
N PHE A 84 -26.87 -5.39 2.93
CA PHE A 84 -27.63 -6.59 3.33
C PHE A 84 -28.05 -7.47 2.15
N SER A 85 -28.03 -6.91 0.93
CA SER A 85 -28.55 -7.54 -0.27
C SER A 85 -27.72 -7.18 -1.52
N GLY A 86 -27.99 -7.87 -2.63
CA GLY A 86 -27.38 -7.55 -3.93
C GLY A 86 -27.74 -6.15 -4.44
N ASP A 87 -28.98 -5.72 -4.19
CA ASP A 87 -29.47 -4.41 -4.62
C ASP A 87 -28.85 -3.29 -3.77
N ASP A 88 -28.77 -3.49 -2.44
CA ASP A 88 -28.08 -2.57 -1.54
C ASP A 88 -26.61 -2.36 -1.98
N TYR A 89 -25.97 -3.41 -2.52
CA TYR A 89 -24.60 -3.34 -3.00
C TYR A 89 -24.50 -2.43 -4.22
N LEU A 90 -25.37 -2.64 -5.21
CA LEU A 90 -25.40 -1.86 -6.44
C LEU A 90 -25.75 -0.40 -6.17
N ASP A 91 -26.76 -0.15 -5.34
CA ASP A 91 -27.12 1.19 -4.89
C ASP A 91 -25.97 1.86 -4.14
N PHE A 92 -25.24 1.10 -3.32
CA PHE A 92 -24.08 1.61 -2.63
C PHE A 92 -22.99 2.04 -3.64
N VAL A 93 -22.60 1.17 -4.56
CA VAL A 93 -21.56 1.45 -5.57
C VAL A 93 -21.96 2.66 -6.41
N LYS A 94 -23.20 2.69 -6.91
CA LYS A 94 -23.74 3.78 -7.70
C LYS A 94 -23.65 5.11 -6.96
N ASN A 95 -24.25 5.20 -5.78
CA ASN A 95 -24.46 6.48 -5.11
C ASN A 95 -23.23 6.94 -4.32
N TYR A 96 -22.52 6.04 -3.65
CA TYR A 96 -21.45 6.38 -2.72
C TYR A 96 -20.04 6.23 -3.28
N VAL A 97 -19.87 5.48 -4.37
CA VAL A 97 -18.57 5.34 -5.03
C VAL A 97 -18.53 6.12 -6.33
N ILE A 98 -19.37 5.79 -7.30
CA ILE A 98 -19.30 6.39 -8.64
C ILE A 98 -19.81 7.82 -8.60
N GLN A 99 -21.08 8.03 -8.20
CA GLN A 99 -21.70 9.35 -8.23
C GLN A 99 -21.02 10.32 -7.26
N LYS A 100 -20.65 9.86 -6.07
CA LYS A 100 -19.90 10.69 -5.11
C LYS A 100 -18.57 11.16 -5.68
N THR A 101 -17.79 10.26 -6.28
CA THR A 101 -16.50 10.58 -6.90
C THR A 101 -16.67 11.62 -8.02
N ILE A 102 -17.67 11.45 -8.89
CA ILE A 102 -17.96 12.39 -9.98
C ILE A 102 -18.43 13.74 -9.45
N ASN A 103 -19.31 13.77 -8.45
CA ASN A 103 -19.77 15.03 -7.86
C ASN A 103 -18.60 15.81 -7.21
N GLN A 104 -17.62 15.10 -6.66
CA GLN A 104 -16.40 15.70 -6.12
C GLN A 104 -15.46 16.18 -7.24
N MET A 105 -15.32 15.41 -8.31
CA MET A 105 -14.42 15.69 -9.45
C MET A 105 -15.21 15.61 -10.77
N PRO A 106 -15.92 16.69 -11.15
CA PRO A 106 -16.90 16.67 -12.25
C PRO A 106 -16.27 16.47 -13.64
N ASN A 107 -14.95 16.65 -13.75
CA ASN A 107 -14.22 16.52 -15.00
C ASN A 107 -13.67 15.11 -15.26
N ILE A 108 -13.95 14.15 -14.37
CA ILE A 108 -13.57 12.75 -14.58
C ILE A 108 -14.23 12.23 -15.86
N SER A 109 -13.40 11.79 -16.80
CA SER A 109 -13.80 11.13 -18.03
C SER A 109 -13.50 9.62 -18.00
N ARG A 110 -12.60 9.19 -17.10
CA ARG A 110 -12.25 7.79 -16.88
C ARG A 110 -12.17 7.44 -15.40
N MET A 111 -12.83 6.35 -15.01
CA MET A 111 -12.79 5.82 -13.66
C MET A 111 -12.45 4.33 -13.69
N VAL A 112 -11.55 3.89 -12.81
CA VAL A 112 -11.20 2.48 -12.64
C VAL A 112 -11.61 2.02 -11.25
N ILE A 113 -12.49 1.04 -11.16
CA ILE A 113 -12.84 0.36 -9.91
C ILE A 113 -11.89 -0.83 -9.75
N CYS A 114 -11.03 -0.75 -8.73
CA CYS A 114 -10.01 -1.76 -8.43
C CYS A 114 -10.53 -2.69 -7.32
N GLU A 115 -11.09 -3.83 -7.70
CA GLU A 115 -11.52 -4.86 -6.75
C GLU A 115 -10.32 -5.63 -6.20
N GLU A 116 -10.42 -6.06 -4.94
CA GLU A 116 -9.45 -6.99 -4.36
C GLU A 116 -9.60 -8.40 -5.00
N LYS A 117 -8.49 -9.02 -5.40
CA LYS A 117 -8.49 -10.31 -6.11
C LYS A 117 -7.94 -11.43 -5.22
N TYR A 118 -8.80 -12.37 -4.85
CA TYR A 118 -8.63 -13.21 -3.66
C TYR A 118 -7.99 -14.59 -3.86
N HIS A 119 -6.96 -14.71 -4.72
CA HIS A 119 -6.28 -16.00 -4.88
C HIS A 119 -4.88 -16.05 -4.26
N PHE A 120 -4.27 -14.90 -3.98
CA PHE A 120 -3.00 -14.71 -3.29
C PHE A 120 -2.96 -13.31 -2.71
N THR A 121 -3.85 -13.01 -1.78
CA THR A 121 -3.74 -11.72 -1.08
C THR A 121 -2.59 -11.82 -0.08
N PRO A 122 -2.00 -10.70 0.33
CA PRO A 122 -1.20 -10.67 1.54
C PRO A 122 -2.00 -11.10 2.76
N ASP A 123 -3.33 -11.21 2.66
CA ASP A 123 -4.17 -11.92 3.63
C ASP A 123 -3.95 -13.45 3.60
N ASP A 124 -3.56 -14.08 2.49
CA ASP A 124 -3.08 -15.47 2.42
C ASP A 124 -1.63 -15.59 2.93
N PHE A 125 -0.79 -14.58 2.74
CA PHE A 125 0.53 -14.46 3.39
C PHE A 125 0.41 -14.21 4.91
N LYS A 126 -0.55 -13.36 5.31
CA LYS A 126 -0.97 -13.12 6.70
C LYS A 126 -1.63 -14.38 7.26
N ALA A 127 -2.36 -15.15 6.45
CA ALA A 127 -2.98 -16.42 6.83
C ALA A 127 -1.93 -17.50 6.99
N ALA A 128 -0.93 -17.64 6.12
CA ALA A 128 0.17 -18.56 6.31
C ALA A 128 0.98 -18.22 7.58
N THR A 129 1.23 -16.92 7.81
CA THR A 129 1.85 -16.45 9.07
C THR A 129 0.91 -16.46 10.29
N ARG A 130 -0.41 -16.64 10.12
CA ARG A 130 -1.42 -16.82 11.18
C ARG A 130 -1.81 -18.28 11.42
N ALA A 131 -1.73 -19.15 10.42
CA ALA A 131 -1.98 -20.59 10.51
C ALA A 131 -0.91 -21.24 11.39
N GLN A 132 0.33 -20.74 11.33
CA GLN A 132 1.37 -20.99 12.33
C GLN A 132 1.02 -20.51 13.76
N ARG A 133 -0.07 -19.75 13.98
CA ARG A 133 -0.49 -19.19 15.29
C ARG A 133 -1.70 -19.89 15.90
N THR A 134 -2.46 -20.66 15.14
CA THR A 134 -3.70 -21.33 15.61
C THR A 134 -3.76 -22.74 15.06
N SER A 135 -3.00 -23.66 15.66
CA SER A 135 -3.51 -25.02 15.79
C SER A 135 -4.66 -24.98 16.80
N SER A 136 -5.79 -25.59 16.44
CA SER A 136 -7.07 -25.63 17.17
C SER A 136 -7.98 -24.40 17.01
N ALA A 137 -9.02 -24.53 16.17
CA ALA A 137 -10.43 -24.47 16.59
C ALA A 137 -11.39 -24.40 15.38
N ASN A 138 -12.30 -25.40 15.32
CA ASN A 138 -13.62 -25.38 14.67
C ASN A 138 -13.77 -24.62 13.35
N VAL A 139 -13.56 -25.33 12.24
CA VAL A 139 -14.05 -24.91 10.92
C VAL A 139 -15.58 -25.04 10.91
N GLY A 140 -16.29 -23.92 11.05
CA GLY A 140 -17.76 -23.90 11.01
C GLY A 140 -18.31 -24.18 9.60
N ILE A 141 -19.53 -24.73 9.54
CA ILE A 141 -20.30 -25.30 8.40
C ILE A 141 -20.44 -24.39 7.14
N SER A 142 -19.85 -23.20 7.10
CA SER A 142 -19.98 -22.23 6.00
C SER A 142 -19.41 -22.68 4.65
N HIS A 143 -18.60 -23.74 4.62
CA HIS A 143 -18.00 -24.32 3.41
C HIS A 143 -18.94 -25.27 2.63
N LEU A 144 -20.17 -25.51 3.10
CA LEU A 144 -21.14 -26.41 2.45
C LEU A 144 -22.26 -25.69 1.68
N LYS A 145 -22.24 -24.36 1.58
CA LYS A 145 -23.28 -23.59 0.88
C LYS A 145 -22.94 -23.38 -0.58
N THR A 146 -23.94 -23.41 -1.44
CA THR A 146 -23.84 -23.02 -2.85
C THR A 146 -23.76 -21.49 -2.98
N VAL A 147 -23.26 -20.99 -4.11
CA VAL A 147 -23.13 -19.56 -4.39
C VAL A 147 -24.49 -18.83 -4.27
N ASP A 148 -25.57 -19.46 -4.74
CA ASP A 148 -26.93 -18.91 -4.67
C ASP A 148 -27.48 -18.90 -3.23
N GLU A 149 -27.02 -19.79 -2.35
CA GLU A 149 -27.33 -19.76 -0.91
C GLU A 149 -26.50 -18.72 -0.16
N MET A 150 -25.32 -18.34 -0.68
CA MET A 150 -24.49 -17.28 -0.11
C MET A 150 -25.00 -15.88 -0.48
N ILE A 151 -25.57 -15.71 -1.68
CA ILE A 151 -26.11 -14.44 -2.19
C ILE A 151 -27.40 -14.65 -2.98
N SER A 152 -28.44 -13.94 -2.57
CA SER A 152 -29.61 -13.63 -3.42
C SER A 152 -29.77 -12.12 -3.57
N ALA A 153 -30.57 -11.67 -4.53
CA ALA A 153 -30.96 -10.25 -4.65
C ALA A 153 -31.48 -9.68 -3.32
N ASN A 154 -32.07 -10.52 -2.47
CA ASN A 154 -32.73 -10.13 -1.22
C ASN A 154 -31.91 -10.39 0.05
N ARG A 155 -30.77 -11.11 -0.03
CA ARG A 155 -29.99 -11.48 1.17
C ARG A 155 -28.56 -11.88 0.88
N PHE A 156 -27.64 -11.37 1.69
CA PHE A 156 -26.24 -11.82 1.79
C PHE A 156 -25.99 -12.64 3.06
N ASP A 157 -25.39 -13.83 2.90
CA ASP A 157 -24.72 -14.52 4.00
C ASP A 157 -23.32 -13.93 4.19
N LYS A 158 -23.25 -12.86 4.97
CA LYS A 158 -22.01 -12.13 5.29
C LYS A 158 -20.93 -13.05 5.87
N ALA A 159 -21.26 -14.12 6.60
CA ALA A 159 -20.22 -14.98 7.17
C ALA A 159 -19.53 -15.78 6.05
N SER A 160 -20.32 -16.47 5.23
CA SER A 160 -19.82 -17.34 4.16
C SER A 160 -19.09 -16.55 3.07
N LEU A 161 -19.60 -15.37 2.68
CA LEU A 161 -18.93 -14.51 1.70
C LEU A 161 -17.54 -14.05 2.11
N VAL A 162 -17.32 -13.95 3.41
CA VAL A 162 -16.10 -13.38 3.98
C VAL A 162 -15.09 -14.46 4.31
N SER A 163 -15.56 -15.63 4.71
CA SER A 163 -14.71 -16.74 5.14
C SER A 163 -14.33 -17.69 4.01
N THR A 164 -15.06 -17.73 2.89
CA THR A 164 -14.82 -18.67 1.79
C THR A 164 -14.13 -18.03 0.60
N ALA A 165 -13.36 -18.81 -0.16
CA ALA A 165 -12.71 -18.35 -1.38
C ALA A 165 -13.76 -18.09 -2.49
N GLU A 166 -14.78 -18.94 -2.56
CA GLU A 166 -15.90 -18.88 -3.49
C GLU A 166 -16.68 -17.58 -3.31
N GLY A 167 -17.03 -17.25 -2.06
CA GLY A 167 -17.76 -16.03 -1.75
C GLY A 167 -16.97 -14.75 -2.04
N LYS A 168 -15.67 -14.75 -1.72
CA LYS A 168 -14.73 -13.65 -2.04
C LYS A 168 -14.55 -13.46 -3.55
N SER A 169 -14.43 -14.55 -4.30
CA SER A 169 -14.32 -14.48 -5.75
C SER A 169 -15.64 -14.02 -6.37
N PHE A 170 -16.78 -14.50 -5.87
CA PHE A 170 -18.07 -14.06 -6.39
C PHE A 170 -18.30 -12.55 -6.20
N ILE A 171 -18.07 -12.00 -5.00
CA ILE A 171 -18.27 -10.56 -4.75
C ILE A 171 -17.38 -9.70 -5.64
N SER A 172 -16.12 -10.11 -5.89
CA SER A 172 -15.22 -9.38 -6.78
C SER A 172 -15.72 -9.34 -8.24
N THR A 173 -16.55 -10.30 -8.66
CA THR A 173 -17.17 -10.32 -9.99
C THR A 173 -18.55 -9.66 -10.07
N TYR A 174 -19.17 -9.35 -8.92
CA TYR A 174 -20.60 -8.98 -8.86
C TYR A 174 -20.91 -7.71 -9.63
N LEU A 175 -20.12 -6.65 -9.41
CA LEU A 175 -20.27 -5.38 -10.12
C LEU A 175 -20.09 -5.54 -11.64
N ALA A 176 -19.06 -6.27 -12.05
CA ALA A 176 -18.80 -6.52 -13.47
C ALA A 176 -19.95 -7.28 -14.14
N ARG A 177 -20.62 -8.20 -13.42
CA ARG A 177 -21.77 -8.95 -13.94
C ARG A 177 -23.00 -8.06 -14.15
N ARG A 178 -23.28 -7.18 -13.18
CA ARG A 178 -24.55 -6.44 -13.03
C ARG A 178 -24.47 -4.95 -13.38
N ILE A 179 -23.43 -4.52 -14.10
CA ILE A 179 -23.18 -3.10 -14.38
C ILE A 179 -24.32 -2.40 -15.15
N ASP A 180 -25.05 -3.15 -15.97
CA ASP A 180 -26.23 -2.74 -16.70
C ASP A 180 -27.40 -2.33 -15.78
N GLU A 181 -27.46 -2.89 -14.57
CA GLU A 181 -28.51 -2.59 -13.57
C GLU A 181 -28.24 -1.29 -12.81
N LEU A 182 -27.03 -0.73 -12.88
CA LEU A 182 -26.75 0.55 -12.20
C LEU A 182 -27.49 1.73 -12.83
N HIS A 183 -27.94 1.62 -14.08
CA HIS A 183 -28.61 2.71 -14.82
C HIS A 183 -27.86 4.05 -14.69
N LEU A 184 -26.58 4.07 -15.04
CA LEU A 184 -25.70 5.24 -14.95
C LEU A 184 -25.78 6.08 -16.23
N TYR A 185 -26.38 7.26 -16.15
CA TYR A 185 -26.58 8.18 -17.28
C TYR A 185 -25.56 9.32 -17.25
N MET A 186 -24.34 9.04 -17.70
CA MET A 186 -23.20 9.98 -17.66
C MET A 186 -22.19 9.65 -18.75
N ASP A 187 -21.42 10.64 -19.20
CA ASP A 187 -20.34 10.40 -20.17
C ASP A 187 -19.08 9.98 -19.40
N LEU A 188 -18.86 8.67 -19.29
CA LEU A 188 -17.78 8.10 -18.49
C LEU A 188 -17.28 6.80 -19.12
N THR A 189 -15.96 6.63 -19.17
CA THR A 189 -15.34 5.32 -19.35
C THR A 189 -15.12 4.69 -17.98
N LEU A 190 -15.88 3.65 -17.65
CA LEU A 190 -15.76 2.92 -16.39
C LEU A 190 -15.03 1.60 -16.64
N ILE A 191 -13.90 1.41 -16.00
CA ILE A 191 -13.13 0.16 -16.04
C ILE A 191 -13.35 -0.58 -14.73
N ILE A 192 -13.76 -1.83 -14.81
CA ILE A 192 -13.99 -2.69 -13.65
C ILE A 192 -12.90 -3.76 -13.65
N ASP A 193 -11.92 -3.59 -12.77
CA ASP A 193 -10.86 -4.56 -12.57
C ASP A 193 -11.30 -5.59 -11.53
N SER A 194 -11.71 -6.77 -12.01
CA SER A 194 -12.36 -7.83 -11.24
C SER A 194 -11.86 -9.21 -11.63
N GLU A 195 -12.24 -10.25 -10.90
CA GLU A 195 -11.99 -11.64 -11.31
C GLU A 195 -13.01 -12.18 -12.34
N PHE A 196 -13.79 -11.31 -13.00
CA PHE A 196 -14.91 -11.74 -13.86
C PHE A 196 -14.45 -12.59 -15.05
N TYR A 197 -13.35 -12.18 -15.70
CA TYR A 197 -12.68 -12.99 -16.70
C TYR A 197 -11.35 -13.48 -16.14
N LYS A 198 -11.22 -14.80 -15.92
CA LYS A 198 -10.01 -15.44 -15.39
C LYS A 198 -9.47 -16.45 -16.39
N GLU A 199 -8.27 -16.19 -16.91
CA GLU A 199 -7.57 -17.04 -17.89
C GLU A 199 -6.09 -17.15 -17.48
N ASP A 200 -5.54 -18.36 -17.47
CA ASP A 200 -4.12 -18.64 -17.16
C ASP A 200 -3.58 -18.03 -15.86
N GLY A 201 -4.43 -17.89 -14.83
CA GLY A 201 -4.06 -17.29 -13.54
C GLY A 201 -4.15 -15.77 -13.49
N TYR A 202 -4.49 -15.10 -14.60
CA TYR A 202 -4.67 -13.66 -14.71
C TYR A 202 -6.14 -13.28 -14.62
N THR A 203 -6.39 -11.98 -14.40
CA THR A 203 -7.71 -11.40 -14.62
C THR A 203 -7.69 -10.44 -15.80
N THR A 204 -8.78 -10.44 -16.57
CA THR A 204 -9.02 -9.48 -17.65
C THR A 204 -10.10 -8.49 -17.23
N PRO A 205 -9.80 -7.19 -17.20
CA PRO A 205 -10.77 -6.16 -16.85
C PRO A 205 -11.92 -6.02 -17.85
N VAL A 206 -12.99 -5.36 -17.40
CA VAL A 206 -14.12 -4.98 -18.25
C VAL A 206 -14.13 -3.47 -18.42
N GLU A 207 -14.18 -3.00 -19.66
CA GLU A 207 -14.41 -1.60 -19.98
C GLU A 207 -15.90 -1.38 -20.32
N CYS A 208 -16.50 -0.40 -19.67
CA CYS A 208 -17.88 0.00 -19.85
C CYS A 208 -17.92 1.44 -20.34
N LEU A 209 -18.49 1.68 -21.52
CA LEU A 209 -18.73 3.04 -22.01
C LEU A 209 -20.13 3.46 -21.60
N LEU A 210 -20.21 4.53 -20.81
CA LEU A 210 -21.46 5.13 -20.36
C LEU A 210 -21.73 6.41 -21.16
N GLY A 211 -22.99 6.70 -21.46
CA GLY A 211 -23.40 7.97 -22.05
C GLY A 211 -24.59 8.60 -21.34
N LYS A 212 -24.64 9.95 -21.35
CA LYS A 212 -25.69 10.74 -20.68
C LYS A 212 -27.13 10.39 -21.05
N LYS A 213 -27.40 9.93 -22.27
CA LYS A 213 -28.76 9.66 -22.75
C LYS A 213 -29.16 8.20 -22.66
N GLU A 214 -28.24 7.30 -22.97
CA GLU A 214 -28.52 5.89 -23.22
C GLU A 214 -28.13 5.00 -22.03
N GLY A 215 -27.36 5.51 -21.07
CA GLY A 215 -26.81 4.71 -19.99
C GLY A 215 -25.60 3.91 -20.47
N LEU A 216 -25.60 2.58 -20.26
CA LEU A 216 -24.54 1.69 -20.72
C LEU A 216 -24.61 1.48 -22.25
N LYS A 217 -23.62 1.99 -22.97
CA LYS A 217 -23.49 1.86 -24.43
C LYS A 217 -22.78 0.59 -24.85
N SER A 218 -21.72 0.23 -24.15
CA SER A 218 -20.95 -0.98 -24.44
C SER A 218 -20.28 -1.54 -23.19
N LYS A 219 -20.00 -2.84 -23.23
CA LYS A 219 -19.31 -3.62 -22.19
C LYS A 219 -18.34 -4.57 -22.87
N THR A 220 -17.05 -4.26 -22.80
CA THR A 220 -16.01 -4.90 -23.60
C THR A 220 -14.94 -5.54 -22.70
N LYS A 221 -14.55 -6.78 -23.01
CA LYS A 221 -13.42 -7.45 -22.35
C LYS A 221 -12.11 -6.82 -22.84
N MET A 222 -11.26 -6.33 -21.93
CA MET A 222 -9.99 -5.68 -22.26
C MET A 222 -8.87 -6.70 -22.49
N VAL A 223 -8.96 -7.50 -23.56
CA VAL A 223 -8.08 -8.68 -23.80
C VAL A 223 -6.58 -8.39 -23.80
N ASN A 224 -6.17 -7.16 -24.07
CA ASN A 224 -4.76 -6.76 -24.08
C ASN A 224 -4.21 -6.42 -22.69
N ILE A 225 -5.08 -6.28 -21.69
CA ILE A 225 -4.69 -5.95 -20.31
C ILE A 225 -4.78 -7.22 -19.47
N LYS A 226 -3.61 -7.69 -19.02
CA LYS A 226 -3.49 -8.77 -18.04
C LYS A 226 -3.16 -8.16 -16.69
N GLN A 227 -4.12 -8.23 -15.79
CA GLN A 227 -3.92 -7.76 -14.42
C GLN A 227 -3.46 -8.91 -13.53
N ARG A 228 -2.50 -8.60 -12.66
CA ARG A 228 -2.09 -9.52 -11.60
C ARG A 228 -3.16 -9.65 -10.54
N LYS A 229 -3.08 -10.73 -9.79
CA LYS A 229 -3.79 -10.88 -8.52
C LYS A 229 -2.98 -10.22 -7.41
N GLY A 230 -3.66 -9.70 -6.40
CA GLY A 230 -3.00 -9.01 -5.28
C GLY A 230 -3.89 -7.95 -4.64
N GLU A 231 -3.27 -7.10 -3.82
CA GLU A 231 -3.95 -6.02 -3.12
C GLU A 231 -4.46 -4.96 -4.09
N ALA A 232 -5.66 -4.45 -3.81
CA ALA A 232 -6.26 -3.36 -4.57
C ALA A 232 -5.38 -2.09 -4.58
N GLU A 233 -4.51 -1.91 -3.58
CA GLU A 233 -3.51 -0.83 -3.53
C GLU A 233 -2.51 -0.87 -4.68
N MET A 234 -2.03 -2.06 -5.02
CA MET A 234 -1.11 -2.26 -6.13
C MET A 234 -1.83 -2.16 -7.47
N ALA A 235 -3.05 -2.71 -7.57
CA ALA A 235 -3.86 -2.63 -8.79
C ALA A 235 -4.12 -1.18 -9.20
N LYS A 236 -4.40 -0.28 -8.25
CA LYS A 236 -4.54 1.16 -8.54
C LYS A 236 -3.32 1.74 -9.24
N LEU A 237 -2.11 1.38 -8.79
CA LEU A 237 -0.86 1.86 -9.40
C LEU A 237 -0.64 1.25 -10.77
N ASP A 238 -0.88 -0.05 -10.93
CA ASP A 238 -0.80 -0.72 -12.22
C ASP A 238 -1.72 0.00 -13.24
N TRP A 239 -2.94 0.36 -12.82
CA TRP A 239 -3.86 1.12 -13.65
C TRP A 239 -3.43 2.54 -13.94
N LEU A 240 -2.96 3.28 -12.93
CA LEU A 240 -2.44 4.63 -13.16
C LEU A 240 -1.38 4.61 -14.26
N LEU A 241 -0.45 3.65 -14.20
CA LEU A 241 0.62 3.50 -15.18
C LEU A 241 0.11 3.04 -16.56
N GLU A 242 -0.83 2.09 -16.59
CA GLU A 242 -1.46 1.57 -17.81
C GLU A 242 -2.21 2.63 -18.62
N VAL A 243 -2.71 3.69 -17.97
CA VAL A 243 -3.43 4.77 -18.65
C VAL A 243 -2.69 6.10 -18.65
N ALA A 244 -1.45 6.14 -18.15
CA ALA A 244 -0.66 7.36 -18.05
C ALA A 244 -0.38 7.99 -19.43
N ASP A 245 -0.22 7.15 -20.46
CA ASP A 245 0.00 7.55 -21.85
C ASP A 245 -1.23 8.17 -22.52
N LYS A 246 -2.42 7.96 -21.95
CA LYS A 246 -3.71 8.49 -22.43
C LYS A 246 -4.05 9.84 -21.80
N LEU A 247 -3.19 10.39 -20.95
CA LEU A 247 -3.39 11.69 -20.30
C LEU A 247 -2.74 12.80 -21.12
N GLU A 248 -3.43 13.93 -21.24
CA GLU A 248 -2.86 15.14 -21.81
C GLU A 248 -2.05 15.89 -20.74
N GLN A 249 -1.08 16.71 -21.15
CA GLN A 249 -0.29 17.50 -20.20
C GLN A 249 -1.21 18.42 -19.37
N GLY A 250 -1.05 18.38 -18.05
CA GLY A 250 -1.89 19.13 -17.12
C GLY A 250 -3.14 18.39 -16.63
N ASP A 251 -3.46 17.22 -17.18
CA ASP A 251 -4.47 16.35 -16.57
C ASP A 251 -4.03 15.88 -15.18
N GLY A 252 -4.97 15.81 -14.25
CA GLY A 252 -4.78 15.23 -12.92
C GLY A 252 -5.29 13.79 -12.82
N CYS A 253 -4.68 13.04 -11.90
CA CYS A 253 -5.10 11.70 -11.52
C CYS A 253 -5.42 11.63 -10.03
N ALA A 254 -6.49 10.93 -9.66
CA ALA A 254 -6.82 10.65 -8.26
C ALA A 254 -6.81 9.14 -7.98
N SER A 255 -6.00 8.73 -7.01
CA SER A 255 -5.98 7.39 -6.42
C SER A 255 -6.75 7.41 -5.11
N ILE A 256 -8.01 6.98 -5.15
CA ILE A 256 -8.93 6.99 -4.02
C ILE A 256 -8.76 5.70 -3.23
N VAL A 257 -8.45 5.86 -1.94
CA VAL A 257 -8.18 4.79 -0.98
C VAL A 257 -9.32 4.75 0.04
N THR A 258 -10.36 3.97 -0.24
CA THR A 258 -11.58 3.91 0.59
C THR A 258 -11.32 3.26 1.97
N SER A 259 -10.28 2.44 2.06
CA SER A 259 -9.79 1.88 3.33
C SER A 259 -9.10 2.91 4.23
N GLY A 260 -8.67 4.05 3.68
CA GLY A 260 -7.83 5.01 4.39
C GLY A 260 -6.49 4.40 4.82
N ASP A 261 -6.06 3.31 4.17
CA ASP A 261 -4.77 2.70 4.46
C ASP A 261 -3.65 3.62 3.99
N ILE A 262 -2.69 3.86 4.88
CA ILE A 262 -1.59 4.78 4.63
C ILE A 262 -0.49 4.11 3.81
N ASP A 263 -0.48 2.78 3.71
CA ASP A 263 0.54 2.06 2.96
C ASP A 263 0.45 2.40 1.46
N ALA A 264 -0.75 2.68 0.96
CA ALA A 264 -0.96 3.22 -0.38
C ALA A 264 -0.07 4.44 -0.66
N LEU A 265 0.06 5.38 0.29
CA LEU A 265 0.93 6.55 0.15
C LEU A 265 2.41 6.16 -0.05
N VAL A 266 2.88 5.17 0.70
CA VAL A 266 4.26 4.66 0.64
C VAL A 266 4.53 4.03 -0.73
N ILE A 267 3.61 3.19 -1.22
CA ILE A 267 3.77 2.49 -2.49
C ILE A 267 3.69 3.47 -3.67
N HIS A 268 2.84 4.50 -3.61
CA HIS A 268 2.78 5.55 -4.64
C HIS A 268 4.07 6.38 -4.66
N LEU A 269 4.60 6.79 -3.50
CA LEU A 269 5.89 7.48 -3.42
C LEU A 269 7.02 6.66 -4.05
N PHE A 270 7.06 5.36 -3.78
CA PHE A 270 8.06 4.46 -4.36
C PHE A 270 7.90 4.35 -5.88
N THR A 271 6.73 3.94 -6.34
CA THR A 271 6.50 3.56 -7.75
C THR A 271 6.59 4.76 -8.68
N LEU A 272 5.93 5.87 -8.32
CA LEU A 272 5.86 7.05 -9.18
C LEU A 272 7.20 7.78 -9.29
N SER A 273 8.10 7.60 -8.33
CA SER A 273 9.46 8.12 -8.41
C SER A 273 10.20 7.63 -9.67
N PHE A 274 9.91 6.41 -10.12
CA PHE A 274 10.59 5.77 -11.24
C PHE A 274 9.80 5.80 -12.53
N LEU A 275 8.50 5.48 -12.43
CA LEU A 275 7.70 5.08 -13.60
C LEU A 275 6.76 6.18 -14.09
N TRP A 276 6.48 7.21 -13.27
CA TRP A 276 5.54 8.24 -13.68
C TRP A 276 6.15 9.14 -14.76
N PRO A 277 5.42 9.47 -15.85
CA PRO A 277 5.97 10.25 -16.95
C PRO A 277 6.46 11.64 -16.53
N ARG A 278 7.64 12.00 -17.02
CA ARG A 278 8.26 13.31 -16.81
C ARG A 278 8.45 14.08 -18.11
N SER A 279 8.41 15.39 -18.00
CA SER A 279 8.78 16.37 -19.01
C SER A 279 10.30 16.41 -19.21
N GLN A 280 10.76 17.08 -20.26
CA GLN A 280 12.20 17.19 -20.57
C GLN A 280 12.99 17.94 -19.49
N ASP A 281 12.34 18.84 -18.77
CA ASP A 281 12.91 19.58 -17.63
C ASP A 281 12.98 18.76 -16.33
N GLY A 282 12.49 17.52 -16.34
CA GLY A 282 12.46 16.61 -15.20
C GLY A 282 11.25 16.74 -14.29
N THR A 283 10.32 17.68 -14.55
CA THR A 283 9.04 17.76 -13.83
C THR A 283 8.09 16.65 -14.25
N PHE A 284 7.12 16.29 -13.40
CA PHE A 284 6.08 15.34 -13.79
C PHE A 284 5.10 15.98 -14.78
N LYS A 285 4.66 15.22 -15.80
CA LYS A 285 3.71 15.72 -16.81
C LYS A 285 2.31 15.95 -16.25
N ASN A 286 1.94 15.15 -15.26
CA ASN A 286 0.59 15.04 -14.71
C ASN A 286 0.68 14.88 -13.20
N ASP A 287 -0.21 15.54 -12.47
CA ASP A 287 -0.28 15.40 -11.02
C ASP A 287 -1.00 14.12 -10.62
N VAL A 288 -0.48 13.45 -9.57
CA VAL A 288 -1.11 12.27 -8.97
C VAL A 288 -1.43 12.52 -7.52
N TYR A 289 -2.73 12.51 -7.21
CA TYR A 289 -3.28 12.67 -5.87
C TYR A 289 -3.60 11.32 -5.26
N VAL A 290 -3.15 11.07 -4.03
CA VAL A 290 -3.66 9.98 -3.20
C VAL A 290 -4.68 10.57 -2.22
N VAL A 291 -5.90 10.06 -2.27
CA VAL A 291 -7.04 10.50 -1.44
C VAL A 291 -7.40 9.39 -0.46
N LEU A 292 -7.01 9.55 0.80
CA LEU A 292 -7.33 8.62 1.88
C LEU A 292 -8.68 8.99 2.50
N GLN A 293 -9.70 8.16 2.29
CA GLN A 293 -11.01 8.40 2.90
C GLN A 293 -11.01 7.95 4.36
N LYS A 294 -11.47 8.86 5.23
CA LYS A 294 -11.61 8.65 6.68
C LYS A 294 -13.09 8.59 7.10
N ALA A 295 -13.31 8.25 8.37
CA ALA A 295 -14.63 8.32 8.98
C ALA A 295 -15.17 9.77 8.94
N GLY A 296 -16.50 9.91 8.90
CA GLY A 296 -17.14 11.22 8.88
C GLY A 296 -17.03 11.98 7.56
N SER A 297 -16.74 11.28 6.45
CA SER A 297 -16.51 11.88 5.12
C SER A 297 -15.27 12.77 5.01
N LEU A 298 -14.39 12.75 6.02
CA LEU A 298 -13.10 13.43 6.00
C LEU A 298 -12.16 12.73 5.02
N MET A 299 -11.22 13.48 4.46
CA MET A 299 -10.23 13.00 3.49
C MET A 299 -8.86 13.56 3.85
N ASP A 300 -7.82 12.73 3.74
CA ASP A 300 -6.46 13.23 3.63
C ASP A 300 -6.02 13.15 2.17
N ILE A 301 -5.42 14.21 1.66
CA ILE A 301 -5.09 14.40 0.26
C ILE A 301 -3.60 14.66 0.16
N TYR A 302 -2.92 13.90 -0.68
CA TYR A 302 -1.48 14.00 -0.90
C TYR A 302 -1.20 14.11 -2.39
N ASN A 303 -0.62 15.22 -2.84
CA ASN A 303 -0.09 15.34 -4.20
C ASN A 303 1.29 14.66 -4.25
N ILE A 304 1.33 13.41 -4.71
CA ILE A 304 2.52 12.56 -4.64
C ILE A 304 3.64 13.07 -5.55
N THR A 305 3.29 13.50 -6.75
CA THR A 305 4.23 14.04 -7.73
C THR A 305 4.93 15.28 -7.18
N LYS A 306 4.18 16.22 -6.59
CA LYS A 306 4.78 17.39 -5.92
C LYS A 306 5.62 17.04 -4.71
N ILE A 307 5.18 16.09 -3.87
CA ILE A 307 6.01 15.61 -2.75
C ILE A 307 7.34 15.06 -3.27
N ILE A 308 7.32 14.21 -4.31
CA ILE A 308 8.55 13.65 -4.89
C ILE A 308 9.47 14.77 -5.39
N GLU A 309 8.96 15.74 -6.16
CA GLU A 309 9.75 16.85 -6.69
C GLU A 309 10.38 17.70 -5.59
N ILE A 310 9.62 18.03 -4.53
CA ILE A 310 10.12 18.76 -3.37
C ILE A 310 11.29 18.02 -2.74
N LEU A 311 11.15 16.70 -2.53
CA LEU A 311 12.22 15.90 -1.94
C LEU A 311 13.45 15.84 -2.86
N GLU A 312 13.27 15.56 -4.15
CA GLU A 312 14.38 15.46 -5.10
C GLU A 312 15.15 16.78 -5.21
N LYS A 313 14.44 17.91 -5.27
CA LYS A 313 15.05 19.25 -5.33
C LYS A 313 15.78 19.57 -4.01
N ALA A 314 15.13 19.40 -2.86
CA ALA A 314 15.67 19.80 -1.56
C ALA A 314 16.94 19.00 -1.20
N TRP A 315 16.95 17.71 -1.52
CA TRP A 315 18.07 16.82 -1.19
C TRP A 315 19.08 16.70 -2.33
N LYS A 316 18.82 17.33 -3.49
CA LYS A 316 19.64 17.26 -4.71
C LYS A 316 19.99 15.82 -5.11
N GLU A 317 19.00 14.93 -4.98
CA GLU A 317 19.18 13.49 -5.12
C GLU A 317 17.98 12.90 -5.85
N LYS A 318 18.21 12.38 -7.06
CA LYS A 318 17.18 11.72 -7.86
C LYS A 318 16.68 10.47 -7.14
N TYR A 319 15.38 10.20 -7.20
CA TYR A 319 14.73 9.05 -6.57
C TYR A 319 14.84 8.99 -5.05
N VAL A 320 15.20 10.09 -4.38
CA VAL A 320 15.26 10.14 -2.90
C VAL A 320 13.91 9.80 -2.27
N ALA A 321 12.81 10.14 -2.93
CA ALA A 321 11.45 9.80 -2.47
C ALA A 321 11.21 8.28 -2.43
N ALA A 322 11.73 7.51 -3.39
CA ALA A 322 11.67 6.05 -3.34
C ALA A 322 12.48 5.48 -2.17
N LYS A 323 13.66 6.05 -1.88
CA LYS A 323 14.44 5.65 -0.70
C LYS A 323 13.72 5.99 0.60
N VAL A 324 13.06 7.15 0.67
CA VAL A 324 12.20 7.56 1.78
C VAL A 324 11.03 6.58 1.97
N ALA A 325 10.39 6.12 0.89
CA ALA A 325 9.32 5.12 0.97
C ALA A 325 9.81 3.79 1.58
N ILE A 326 10.99 3.32 1.21
CA ILE A 326 11.62 2.15 1.84
C ILE A 326 11.93 2.44 3.32
N ALA A 327 12.49 3.60 3.64
CA ALA A 327 12.79 3.98 5.02
C ALA A 327 11.53 4.08 5.90
N LEU A 328 10.41 4.57 5.37
CA LEU A 328 9.10 4.51 6.03
C LEU A 328 8.69 3.07 6.31
N SER A 329 8.89 2.18 5.34
CA SER A 329 8.61 0.75 5.49
C SER A 329 9.44 0.11 6.62
N LEU A 330 10.70 0.54 6.84
CA LEU A 330 11.53 0.11 7.97
C LEU A 330 10.99 0.57 9.34
N GLY A 331 10.15 1.60 9.39
CA GLY A 331 9.44 2.04 10.60
C GLY A 331 8.30 1.11 11.03
N GLY A 332 7.99 0.10 10.20
CA GLY A 332 6.95 -0.90 10.39
C GLY A 332 5.91 -0.83 9.28
N ASN A 333 5.64 -1.98 8.68
CA ASN A 333 4.59 -2.20 7.67
C ASN A 333 3.99 -3.60 7.84
N ASP A 334 3.16 -4.05 6.91
CA ASP A 334 2.48 -5.34 7.00
C ASP A 334 3.42 -6.55 6.76
N PHE A 335 4.55 -6.34 6.10
CA PHE A 335 5.57 -7.34 5.76
C PHE A 335 6.78 -7.33 6.71
N LEU A 336 7.13 -6.18 7.29
CA LEU A 336 8.29 -6.03 8.17
C LEU A 336 7.89 -5.80 9.63
N PRO A 337 8.50 -6.53 10.58
CA PRO A 337 8.22 -6.30 12.00
C PRO A 337 8.67 -4.91 12.41
N LYS A 338 7.82 -4.24 13.20
CA LYS A 338 8.13 -2.94 13.76
C LYS A 338 9.12 -3.07 14.92
N PHE A 339 10.20 -2.28 14.87
CA PHE A 339 11.11 -2.15 16.01
C PHE A 339 10.42 -1.47 17.20
N HIS A 340 10.62 -2.03 18.38
CA HIS A 340 9.97 -1.53 19.59
C HIS A 340 10.45 -0.11 19.96
N ASN A 341 9.51 0.74 20.36
CA ASN A 341 9.74 2.17 20.65
C ASN A 341 10.41 2.99 19.53
N ILE A 342 10.49 2.45 18.31
CA ILE A 342 10.93 3.19 17.13
C ILE A 342 9.69 3.69 16.37
N THR A 343 9.65 4.99 16.14
CA THR A 343 8.60 5.66 15.36
C THR A 343 9.05 5.86 13.91
N HIS A 344 8.11 5.96 12.96
CA HIS A 344 8.41 6.32 11.57
C HIS A 344 9.21 7.62 11.43
N SER A 345 8.89 8.67 12.20
CA SER A 345 9.68 9.92 12.20
C SER A 345 11.13 9.68 12.61
N LYS A 346 11.37 8.97 13.73
CA LYS A 346 12.74 8.58 14.14
C LYS A 346 13.47 7.77 13.07
N THR A 347 12.78 6.83 12.42
CA THR A 347 13.35 6.05 11.32
C THR A 347 13.79 6.95 10.16
N LEU A 348 12.96 7.91 9.75
CA LEU A 348 13.31 8.89 8.73
C LEU A 348 14.44 9.83 9.18
N ASP A 349 14.40 10.35 10.40
CA ASP A 349 15.43 11.25 10.91
C ASP A 349 16.82 10.60 10.88
N VAL A 350 16.91 9.33 11.28
CA VAL A 350 18.16 8.56 11.17
C VAL A 350 18.49 8.29 9.71
N PHE A 351 17.53 7.86 8.89
CA PHE A 351 17.78 7.55 7.48
C PHE A 351 18.32 8.76 6.69
N LEU A 352 17.81 9.96 6.96
CA LEU A 352 18.19 11.18 6.25
C LEU A 352 19.60 11.67 6.58
N GLN A 353 20.25 11.12 7.61
CA GLN A 353 21.68 11.34 7.83
C GLN A 353 22.46 10.89 6.60
N GLN A 354 23.45 11.68 6.18
CA GLN A 354 24.14 11.50 4.91
C GLN A 354 24.68 10.08 4.69
N LYS A 355 25.21 9.45 5.75
CA LYS A 355 25.72 8.08 5.73
C LYS A 355 24.66 7.07 5.28
N PHE A 356 23.47 7.11 5.87
CA PHE A 356 22.43 6.13 5.60
C PHE A 356 21.70 6.44 4.29
N ARG A 357 21.36 7.71 4.04
CA ARG A 357 20.67 8.13 2.82
C ARG A 357 21.43 7.71 1.55
N LYS A 358 22.75 7.90 1.55
CA LYS A 358 23.60 7.62 0.39
C LYS A 358 23.96 6.15 0.23
N SER A 359 23.96 5.35 1.31
CA SER A 359 24.58 4.02 1.28
C SER A 359 23.70 2.86 1.71
N LEU A 360 22.59 3.11 2.41
CA LEU A 360 21.67 2.05 2.85
C LEU A 360 20.85 1.50 1.68
N ILE A 361 20.44 2.38 0.77
CA ILE A 361 19.64 2.05 -0.40
C ILE A 361 20.31 2.66 -1.63
N ASN A 362 20.73 1.78 -2.54
CA ASN A 362 21.32 2.16 -3.81
C ASN A 362 20.28 2.00 -4.91
N VAL A 363 20.14 3.03 -5.73
CA VAL A 363 19.20 3.06 -6.85
C VAL A 363 20.01 3.25 -8.12
N GLU A 364 19.90 2.30 -9.04
CA GLU A 364 20.55 2.30 -10.33
C GLU A 364 19.48 2.18 -11.42
N ILE A 365 19.63 2.88 -12.54
CA ILE A 365 18.76 2.70 -13.71
C ILE A 365 19.55 1.92 -14.75
N ILE A 366 19.09 0.71 -15.07
CA ILE A 366 19.70 -0.15 -16.09
C ILE A 366 18.73 -0.20 -17.27
N GLY A 367 19.05 0.53 -18.33
CA GLY A 367 18.13 0.75 -19.46
C GLY A 367 16.92 1.57 -19.03
N SER A 368 15.72 1.02 -19.15
CA SER A 368 14.47 1.64 -18.68
C SER A 368 14.00 1.11 -17.32
N ALA A 369 14.70 0.14 -16.73
CA ALA A 369 14.28 -0.52 -15.50
C ALA A 369 15.08 0.00 -14.28
N PRO A 370 14.41 0.44 -13.20
CA PRO A 370 15.07 0.71 -11.95
C PRO A 370 15.52 -0.60 -11.29
N THR A 371 16.75 -0.61 -10.78
CA THR A 371 17.29 -1.62 -9.89
C THR A 371 17.53 -0.97 -8.54
N VAL A 372 16.97 -1.53 -7.48
CA VAL A 372 17.11 -0.99 -6.12
C VAL A 372 17.73 -2.07 -5.24
N LYS A 373 18.90 -1.76 -4.68
CA LYS A 373 19.68 -2.67 -3.83
C LYS A 373 19.73 -2.16 -2.40
N PHE A 374 19.37 -3.02 -1.46
CA PHE A 374 19.49 -2.77 -0.04
C PHE A 374 20.86 -3.21 0.50
N ASN A 375 21.52 -2.37 1.30
CA ASN A 375 22.85 -2.65 1.81
C ASN A 375 22.81 -3.24 3.23
N ASN A 376 22.95 -4.57 3.29
CA ASN A 376 22.91 -5.34 4.54
C ASN A 376 23.98 -4.91 5.56
N ALA A 377 25.18 -4.53 5.09
CA ALA A 377 26.27 -4.13 5.98
C ALA A 377 25.98 -2.79 6.67
N ILE A 378 25.36 -1.85 5.95
CA ILE A 378 24.97 -0.54 6.48
C ILE A 378 23.71 -0.67 7.37
N TYR A 379 22.84 -1.65 7.10
CA TYR A 379 21.61 -1.84 7.85
C TYR A 379 21.83 -2.12 9.34
N VAL A 380 22.86 -2.89 9.70
CA VAL A 380 23.17 -3.19 11.10
C VAL A 380 23.51 -1.89 11.87
N ASP A 381 24.30 -1.02 11.27
CA ASP A 381 24.66 0.27 11.88
C ASP A 381 23.50 1.28 11.87
N PHE A 382 22.63 1.22 10.86
CA PHE A 382 21.38 1.97 10.83
C PHE A 382 20.50 1.60 12.03
N VAL A 383 20.27 0.30 12.26
CA VAL A 383 19.47 -0.17 13.41
C VAL A 383 20.17 0.17 14.73
N LYS A 384 21.49 0.03 14.83
CA LYS A 384 22.25 0.50 16.00
C LYS A 384 21.92 1.96 16.32
N THR A 385 21.97 2.81 15.30
CA THR A 385 21.69 4.25 15.43
C THR A 385 20.25 4.52 15.83
N LEU A 386 19.29 3.71 15.39
CA LEU A 386 17.89 3.80 15.85
C LEU A 386 17.74 3.53 17.34
N TYR A 387 18.58 2.69 17.95
CA TYR A 387 18.49 2.37 19.37
C TYR A 387 19.36 3.26 20.27
N CYS A 388 20.32 4.00 19.72
CA CYS A 388 21.09 4.99 20.47
C CYS A 388 20.19 6.17 20.92
N SER A 389 20.42 6.65 22.14
CA SER A 389 19.82 7.91 22.61
C SER A 389 20.59 9.11 22.05
N LYS A 390 19.94 10.29 21.95
CA LYS A 390 20.60 11.53 21.49
C LYS A 390 21.81 11.94 22.36
N LYS A 391 21.94 11.42 23.59
CA LYS A 391 23.03 11.72 24.52
C LYS A 391 24.25 10.82 24.32
N GLU A 392 24.07 9.65 23.69
CA GLU A 392 25.14 8.69 23.47
C GLU A 392 25.74 8.92 22.08
N LYS A 393 27.07 9.00 22.01
CA LYS A 393 27.76 9.03 20.71
C LYS A 393 27.71 7.65 20.10
N THR A 394 26.84 7.45 19.11
CA THR A 394 26.66 6.18 18.38
C THR A 394 27.98 5.58 17.88
N GLU A 395 28.96 6.42 17.54
CA GLU A 395 30.28 5.99 17.06
C GLU A 395 31.15 5.37 18.15
N GLN A 396 30.89 5.67 19.43
CA GLN A 396 31.68 5.20 20.57
C GLN A 396 31.20 3.86 21.11
N LEU A 397 29.97 3.45 20.77
CA LEU A 397 29.39 2.20 21.23
C LEU A 397 29.40 1.17 20.10
N SER A 398 29.89 -0.03 20.41
CA SER A 398 29.73 -1.21 19.56
C SER A 398 28.25 -1.63 19.49
N PHE A 399 27.91 -2.43 18.48
CA PHE A 399 26.56 -2.97 18.32
C PHE A 399 26.11 -3.76 19.57
N GLU A 400 26.99 -4.61 20.12
CA GLU A 400 26.67 -5.41 21.31
C GLU A 400 26.56 -4.57 22.58
N GLU A 401 27.26 -3.45 22.69
CA GLU A 401 27.07 -2.52 23.82
C GLU A 401 25.70 -1.87 23.78
N VAL A 402 25.29 -1.33 22.63
CA VAL A 402 23.93 -0.79 22.44
C VAL A 402 22.88 -1.86 22.71
N ARG A 403 23.09 -3.09 22.22
CA ARG A 403 22.19 -4.21 22.47
C ARG A 403 22.06 -4.50 23.97
N LYS A 404 23.18 -4.62 24.69
CA LYS A 404 23.20 -4.83 26.14
C LYS A 404 22.50 -3.69 26.89
N ILE A 405 22.64 -2.43 26.46
CA ILE A 405 21.93 -1.29 27.05
C ILE A 405 20.41 -1.45 26.88
N THR A 406 19.95 -1.79 25.67
CA THR A 406 18.51 -2.02 25.41
C THR A 406 17.95 -3.22 26.18
N MET A 407 18.78 -4.22 26.50
CA MET A 407 18.40 -5.37 27.33
C MET A 407 18.36 -5.04 28.83
N LYS A 408 19.10 -4.03 29.28
CA LYS A 408 19.20 -3.60 30.69
C LYS A 408 18.03 -2.70 31.14
N TYR A 409 17.36 -2.00 30.21
CA TYR A 409 16.11 -1.27 30.45
C TYR A 409 14.93 -2.15 30.04
N PRO A 410 14.05 -2.63 30.95
CA PRO A 410 13.53 -1.91 32.12
C PRO A 410 13.84 -2.61 33.46
N SER A 411 14.28 -1.79 34.42
CA SER A 411 14.27 -2.08 35.84
C SER A 411 12.83 -2.25 36.36
N SER A 412 12.64 -3.32 37.15
CA SER A 412 11.53 -3.58 38.08
C SER A 412 10.09 -3.57 37.54
N ASN A 413 9.63 -4.69 36.99
CA ASN A 413 8.30 -5.19 37.34
C ASN A 413 8.48 -6.24 38.44
N LYS A 414 7.86 -6.00 39.60
CA LYS A 414 7.96 -6.79 40.84
C LYS A 414 7.40 -8.21 40.77
N GLU A 415 6.97 -8.66 39.60
CA GLU A 415 6.34 -9.96 39.39
C GLU A 415 7.17 -10.68 38.33
N GLY A 416 7.67 -11.89 38.62
CA GLY A 416 8.56 -12.70 37.77
C GLY A 416 7.98 -13.17 36.42
N LYS A 417 7.22 -12.32 35.72
CA LYS A 417 6.80 -12.53 34.33
C LYS A 417 8.02 -12.43 33.42
N LEU A 418 8.20 -13.45 32.59
CA LEU A 418 9.20 -13.50 31.53
C LEU A 418 9.16 -12.20 30.71
N LYS A 419 10.33 -11.57 30.56
CA LYS A 419 10.52 -10.29 29.85
C LYS A 419 9.99 -10.40 28.41
N ASN A 420 9.31 -9.37 27.90
CA ASN A 420 8.94 -9.33 26.48
C ASN A 420 10.20 -9.10 25.63
N PRO A 421 10.69 -10.10 24.87
CA PRO A 421 11.92 -9.98 24.10
C PRO A 421 11.80 -9.02 22.91
N GLN A 422 10.59 -8.58 22.56
CA GLN A 422 10.36 -7.54 21.55
C GLN A 422 10.92 -6.18 21.96
N LEU A 423 11.19 -5.94 23.26
CA LEU A 423 11.68 -4.66 23.78
C LEU A 423 13.15 -4.37 23.45
N TRP A 424 13.90 -5.35 22.93
CA TRP A 424 15.34 -5.28 22.78
C TRP A 424 15.77 -5.08 21.33
N MET A 425 16.94 -4.48 21.13
CA MET A 425 17.56 -4.48 19.81
C MET A 425 17.84 -5.95 19.38
N PRO A 426 17.40 -6.38 18.19
CA PRO A 426 17.65 -7.74 17.72
C PRO A 426 19.16 -8.01 17.55
N PRO A 427 19.61 -9.27 17.66
CA PRO A 427 20.99 -9.63 17.33
C PRO A 427 21.28 -9.37 15.84
N ALA A 428 22.54 -9.12 15.48
CA ALA A 428 22.95 -8.79 14.12
C ALA A 428 22.53 -9.85 13.09
N SER A 429 22.59 -11.15 13.45
CA SER A 429 22.15 -12.25 12.59
C SER A 429 20.66 -12.15 12.22
N ALA A 430 19.79 -11.74 13.16
CA ALA A 430 18.38 -11.51 12.88
C ALA A 430 18.17 -10.30 11.96
N LEU A 431 18.98 -9.25 12.11
CA LEU A 431 18.93 -8.08 11.22
C LEU A 431 19.33 -8.41 9.79
N LEU A 432 20.29 -9.31 9.59
CA LEU A 432 20.66 -9.77 8.24
C LEU A 432 19.51 -10.52 7.56
N LYS A 433 18.79 -11.39 8.30
CA LYS A 433 17.58 -12.06 7.78
C LYS A 433 16.48 -11.03 7.46
N LEU A 434 16.29 -10.01 8.30
CA LEU A 434 15.35 -8.92 8.02
C LEU A 434 15.73 -8.10 6.79
N ALA A 435 17.02 -7.89 6.54
CA ALA A 435 17.50 -7.15 5.37
C ALA A 435 17.10 -7.85 4.05
N THR A 436 17.12 -9.19 4.03
CA THR A 436 16.59 -9.98 2.90
C THR A 436 15.09 -9.70 2.70
N ASN A 437 14.29 -9.67 3.77
CA ASN A 437 12.86 -9.35 3.66
C ASN A 437 12.62 -7.91 3.17
N VAL A 438 13.49 -6.97 3.53
CA VAL A 438 13.44 -5.60 3.00
C VAL A 438 13.70 -5.62 1.48
N GLN A 439 14.71 -6.36 1.03
CA GLN A 439 14.96 -6.51 -0.41
C GLN A 439 13.76 -7.15 -1.12
N CYS A 440 13.14 -8.18 -0.54
CA CYS A 440 11.92 -8.76 -1.08
C CYS A 440 10.78 -7.75 -1.18
N LEU A 441 10.57 -6.92 -0.16
CA LEU A 441 9.56 -5.84 -0.22
C LEU A 441 9.84 -4.85 -1.36
N ILE A 442 11.11 -4.47 -1.53
CA ILE A 442 11.55 -3.60 -2.62
C ILE A 442 11.25 -4.25 -3.97
N ASP A 443 11.63 -5.51 -4.15
CA ASP A 443 11.39 -6.26 -5.38
C ASP A 443 9.89 -6.38 -5.68
N TYR A 444 9.08 -6.59 -4.64
CA TYR A 444 7.62 -6.58 -4.75
C TYR A 444 7.08 -5.24 -5.22
N TYR A 445 7.53 -4.11 -4.65
CA TYR A 445 7.12 -2.79 -5.13
C TYR A 445 7.58 -2.52 -6.56
N LEU A 446 8.76 -2.98 -6.95
CA LEU A 446 9.27 -2.88 -8.32
C LEU A 446 8.44 -3.65 -9.34
N THR A 447 7.56 -4.57 -8.90
CA THR A 447 6.61 -5.23 -9.83
C THR A 447 5.43 -4.35 -10.23
N ALA A 448 5.21 -3.21 -9.55
CA ALA A 448 4.15 -2.27 -9.94
C ALA A 448 4.36 -1.75 -11.36
N GLY A 449 3.30 -1.78 -12.17
CA GLY A 449 3.34 -1.39 -13.58
C GLY A 449 4.05 -2.36 -14.52
N TYR A 450 4.60 -3.48 -14.03
CA TYR A 450 5.20 -4.51 -14.88
C TYR A 450 4.29 -5.72 -14.96
N HIS A 451 3.75 -6.01 -16.15
CA HIS A 451 3.00 -7.25 -16.39
C HIS A 451 3.89 -8.48 -16.15
N ASN A 452 3.71 -9.12 -14.98
CA ASN A 452 4.04 -10.49 -14.55
C ASN A 452 5.34 -11.20 -14.98
N LYS A 453 6.20 -10.67 -15.84
CA LYS A 453 7.44 -11.34 -16.27
C LYS A 453 8.45 -11.46 -15.11
N TYR A 454 8.28 -10.64 -14.06
CA TYR A 454 9.18 -10.58 -12.91
C TYR A 454 8.63 -11.20 -11.62
N LEU A 455 7.32 -11.51 -11.56
CA LEU A 455 6.70 -12.13 -10.36
C LEU A 455 7.14 -13.59 -10.12
N PRO A 456 7.32 -14.46 -11.14
CA PRO A 456 7.81 -15.82 -10.95
C PRO A 456 9.21 -15.87 -10.34
N ASP A 457 10.06 -14.89 -10.66
CA ASP A 457 11.42 -14.78 -10.13
C ASP A 457 11.43 -14.37 -8.65
N PHE A 458 10.46 -13.56 -8.21
CA PHE A 458 10.29 -13.19 -6.81
C PHE A 458 9.91 -14.37 -5.92
N ILE A 459 9.03 -15.26 -6.41
CA ILE A 459 8.64 -16.49 -5.71
C ILE A 459 9.76 -17.53 -5.78
N SER A 460 10.48 -17.63 -6.90
CA SER A 460 11.55 -18.62 -7.09
C SER A 460 12.85 -18.30 -6.36
N ARG A 461 13.14 -17.02 -6.04
CA ARG A 461 14.35 -16.58 -5.32
C ARG A 461 14.37 -16.88 -3.81
N GLY A 462 13.53 -17.81 -3.34
CA GLY A 462 13.86 -18.64 -2.18
C GLY A 462 13.45 -18.13 -0.80
N CYS A 463 12.58 -17.14 -0.69
CA CYS A 463 12.04 -16.74 0.63
C CYS A 463 10.67 -17.36 0.93
N LEU A 464 10.05 -18.03 -0.04
CA LEU A 464 8.70 -18.58 0.10
C LEU A 464 8.65 -19.97 -0.54
N LYS A 465 8.52 -21.01 0.29
CA LYS A 465 8.34 -22.40 -0.14
C LYS A 465 6.86 -22.73 -0.11
N LYS A 466 6.36 -23.33 -1.19
CA LYS A 466 5.02 -23.92 -1.17
C LYS A 466 5.12 -25.28 -0.48
N THR A 467 4.43 -25.47 0.64
CA THR A 467 4.38 -26.76 1.34
C THR A 467 3.59 -27.77 0.52
N GLU A 468 3.72 -29.05 0.86
CA GLU A 468 2.92 -30.12 0.25
C GLU A 468 1.40 -29.92 0.46
N ALA A 469 1.02 -29.19 1.50
CA ALA A 469 -0.36 -28.79 1.77
C ALA A 469 -0.83 -27.57 0.94
N GLY A 470 0.04 -26.98 0.12
CA GLY A 470 -0.25 -25.81 -0.69
C GLY A 470 -0.12 -24.46 0.02
N GLU A 471 0.33 -24.46 1.28
CA GLU A 471 0.58 -23.24 2.06
C GLU A 471 1.91 -22.60 1.64
N ILE A 472 2.04 -21.28 1.79
CA ILE A 472 3.27 -20.56 1.48
C ILE A 472 4.02 -20.30 2.80
N GLU A 473 5.11 -21.03 3.04
CA GLU A 473 5.96 -20.84 4.22
C GLU A 473 7.24 -20.07 3.88
N PHE A 474 7.75 -19.32 4.85
CA PHE A 474 9.09 -18.77 4.74
C PHE A 474 10.14 -19.87 4.89
N ASP A 475 10.95 -20.11 3.85
CA ASP A 475 12.16 -20.93 3.98
C ASP A 475 13.21 -20.09 4.72
N LEU A 476 13.21 -20.17 6.06
CA LEU A 476 14.13 -19.41 6.92
C LEU A 476 15.55 -19.98 6.94
N GLY A 477 15.79 -21.08 6.20
CA GLY A 477 16.97 -21.92 6.31
C GLY A 477 17.08 -22.57 7.69
N GLU A 478 17.43 -23.84 7.74
CA GLU A 478 17.85 -24.49 8.97
C GLU A 478 19.30 -24.09 9.33
N GLU A 479 19.55 -22.80 9.56
CA GLU A 479 20.80 -22.31 10.18
C GLU A 479 20.58 -21.12 11.13
#